data_AF-A0AA40A7G2-F1
#
_entry.id   AF-A0AA40A7G2-F1
#
_cell.length_a   1.000
_cell.length_b   1.000
_cell.length_c   1.000
_cell.angle_alpha   90.00
_cell.angle_beta   90.00
_cell.angle_gamma   90.00
#
_symmetry.space_group_name_H-M   'P 1'
#
loop_
_entity.id
_entity.type
_entity.pdbx_description
1 polymer ?
#
loop_
_entity_poly.entity_id
_entity_poly.type
_entity_poly.pdbx_seq_one_letter_code
_entity_poly.pdbx_strand_id
1 'polypeptide(L)'
;MSTGPSVPHDLTTAEMVARQKEALDRLVQAAEQSFQEKQVASTRRDWCNPIPVQRKVDTVQAFLKAFHDEETMEIAACSVCYLQRRPRDLVCVDWRRAVPHEIQPIMAGVLGCRRCFPEEDGEAVVPICHTCQATFDRGRVPDACLGSTMLIGCEHKYPKELRDLTPLEEKLISLNTAYGFITKFNIQRSQQTGPTYRKHVAGHITVFPNDVESLASKILPHPLVSTLKQVHVIWTGLERPAPRDVSKLLSVRPGALRSALGWLLSHNHLYADVIINEHEM
;
A
#
# COMPACT_ATOMS: atom_id res chain seq x y z
N MET A 1 -12.23 -41.35 45.31
CA MET A 1 -12.27 -39.92 45.70
C MET A 1 -10.91 -39.30 45.38
N SER A 2 -10.84 -38.47 44.34
CA SER A 2 -9.84 -37.39 44.22
C SER A 2 -10.28 -36.49 43.07
N THR A 3 -11.11 -35.51 43.45
CA THR A 3 -11.46 -34.35 42.65
C THR A 3 -10.26 -33.40 42.64
N GLY A 4 -9.56 -33.30 41.51
CA GLY A 4 -8.62 -32.21 41.25
C GLY A 4 -9.38 -30.93 40.91
N PRO A 5 -8.90 -29.73 41.28
CA PRO A 5 -9.64 -28.49 41.08
C PRO A 5 -9.60 -28.11 39.60
N SER A 6 -10.75 -28.20 38.92
CA SER A 6 -10.97 -27.57 37.63
C SER A 6 -10.99 -26.06 37.81
N VAL A 7 -9.92 -25.38 37.37
CA VAL A 7 -9.92 -23.92 37.24
C VAL A 7 -10.97 -23.56 36.17
N PRO A 8 -11.96 -22.70 36.45
CA PRO A 8 -13.03 -22.41 35.50
C PRO A 8 -12.51 -21.56 34.34
N HIS A 9 -12.67 -22.04 33.11
CA HIS A 9 -12.39 -21.31 31.87
C HIS A 9 -13.14 -19.96 31.76
N ASP A 10 -14.24 -19.79 32.51
CA ASP A 10 -15.13 -18.62 32.45
C ASP A 10 -14.55 -17.33 33.06
N LEU A 11 -13.64 -17.43 34.04
CA LEU A 11 -13.05 -16.26 34.70
C LEU A 11 -12.14 -15.45 33.76
N THR A 12 -11.41 -16.15 32.88
CA THR A 12 -10.50 -15.52 31.91
C THR A 12 -11.24 -14.70 30.85
N THR A 13 -12.42 -15.16 30.43
CA THR A 13 -13.26 -14.45 29.45
C THR A 13 -13.87 -13.18 30.04
N ALA A 14 -14.36 -13.23 31.28
CA ALA A 14 -14.93 -12.07 31.95
C ALA A 14 -13.88 -10.97 32.21
N GLU A 15 -12.66 -11.36 32.62
CA GLU A 15 -11.53 -10.44 32.80
C GLU A 15 -11.06 -9.82 31.47
N MET A 16 -11.03 -10.61 30.39
CA MET A 16 -10.71 -10.09 29.06
C MET A 16 -11.77 -9.08 28.56
N VAL A 17 -13.06 -9.38 28.74
CA VAL A 17 -14.16 -8.48 28.37
C VAL A 17 -14.10 -7.19 29.20
N ALA A 18 -13.81 -7.27 30.49
CA ALA A 18 -13.65 -6.10 31.36
C ALA A 18 -12.49 -5.22 30.89
N ARG A 19 -11.33 -5.80 30.55
CA ARG A 19 -10.16 -5.07 30.03
C ARG A 19 -10.43 -4.42 28.67
N GLN A 20 -11.15 -5.11 27.78
CA GLN A 20 -11.55 -4.55 26.49
C GLN A 20 -12.53 -3.39 26.65
N LYS A 21 -13.50 -3.51 27.55
CA LYS A 21 -14.43 -2.43 27.89
C LYS A 21 -13.70 -1.21 28.44
N GLU A 22 -12.78 -1.41 29.38
CA GLU A 22 -11.98 -0.32 29.95
C GLU A 22 -11.08 0.36 28.90
N ALA A 23 -10.50 -0.41 27.98
CA ALA A 23 -9.74 0.14 26.85
C ALA A 23 -10.62 0.96 25.89
N LEU A 24 -11.83 0.46 25.59
CA LEU A 24 -12.81 1.18 24.76
C LEU A 24 -13.27 2.47 25.44
N ASP A 25 -13.60 2.42 26.74
CA ASP A 25 -14.04 3.59 27.52
C ASP A 25 -12.96 4.68 27.53
N ARG A 26 -11.68 4.31 27.67
CA ARG A 26 -10.56 5.26 27.55
C ARG A 26 -10.48 5.90 26.17
N LEU A 27 -10.68 5.14 25.09
CA LEU A 27 -10.66 5.67 23.74
C LEU A 27 -11.83 6.61 23.48
N VAL A 28 -13.03 6.24 23.95
CA VAL A 28 -14.24 7.07 23.86
C VAL A 28 -14.05 8.37 24.64
N GLN A 29 -13.51 8.31 25.86
CA GLN A 29 -13.27 9.49 26.67
C GLN A 29 -12.24 10.43 26.02
N ALA A 30 -11.16 9.89 25.46
CA ALA A 30 -10.16 10.69 24.73
C ALA A 30 -10.76 11.34 23.47
N ALA A 31 -11.63 10.63 22.75
CA ALA A 31 -12.32 11.17 21.59
C ALA A 31 -13.31 12.29 21.96
N GLU A 32 -14.09 12.09 23.03
CA GLU A 32 -15.04 13.08 23.55
C GLU A 32 -14.30 14.34 24.04
N GLN A 33 -13.20 14.18 24.77
CA GLN A 33 -12.37 15.31 25.17
C GLN A 33 -11.83 16.07 23.96
N SER A 34 -11.28 15.37 22.96
CA SER A 34 -10.80 15.99 21.72
C SER A 34 -11.91 16.73 20.98
N PHE A 35 -13.11 16.18 20.97
CA PHE A 35 -14.28 16.81 20.38
C PHE A 35 -14.68 18.08 21.13
N GLN A 36 -14.76 18.03 22.47
CA GLN A 36 -15.11 19.19 23.30
C GLN A 36 -14.09 20.32 23.14
N GLU A 37 -12.79 20.02 23.13
CA GLU A 37 -11.73 20.99 22.86
C GLU A 37 -11.93 21.68 21.50
N LYS A 38 -12.20 20.90 20.45
CA LYS A 38 -12.49 21.42 19.10
C LYS A 38 -13.79 22.21 19.05
N GLN A 39 -14.82 21.80 19.80
CA GLN A 39 -16.12 22.47 19.87
C GLN A 39 -15.99 23.83 20.55
N VAL A 40 -15.23 23.92 21.64
CA VAL A 40 -14.91 25.19 22.32
C VAL A 40 -14.14 26.11 21.38
N ALA A 41 -13.09 25.61 20.72
CA ALA A 41 -12.32 26.37 19.74
C ALA A 41 -13.18 26.85 18.55
N SER A 42 -14.13 26.02 18.09
CA SER A 42 -15.09 26.38 17.04
C SER A 42 -16.04 27.48 17.50
N THR A 43 -16.60 27.35 18.71
CA THR A 43 -17.52 28.34 19.30
C THR A 43 -16.85 29.69 19.48
N ARG A 44 -15.59 29.69 19.93
CA ARG A 44 -14.76 30.89 20.08
C ARG A 44 -14.22 31.43 18.76
N ARG A 45 -14.42 30.70 17.65
CA ARG A 45 -13.86 30.99 16.32
C ARG A 45 -12.33 31.13 16.36
N ASP A 46 -11.67 30.35 17.20
CA ASP A 46 -10.21 30.41 17.35
C ASP A 46 -9.47 30.05 16.06
N TRP A 47 -10.13 29.29 15.16
CA TRP A 47 -9.66 28.98 13.81
C TRP A 47 -9.51 30.21 12.90
N CYS A 48 -10.18 31.32 13.22
CA CYS A 48 -10.05 32.60 12.51
C CYS A 48 -8.87 33.43 13.01
N ASN A 49 -8.25 33.07 14.14
CA ASN A 49 -7.09 33.79 14.65
C ASN A 49 -5.89 33.57 13.73
N PRO A 50 -5.12 34.63 13.42
CA PRO A 50 -3.91 34.48 12.62
C PRO A 50 -2.90 33.59 13.36
N ILE A 51 -2.33 32.62 12.66
CA ILE A 51 -1.26 31.79 13.21
C ILE A 51 -0.10 32.71 13.64
N PRO A 52 0.37 32.63 14.90
CA PRO A 52 1.46 33.46 15.39
C PRO A 52 2.71 33.37 14.50
N VAL A 53 3.36 34.51 14.24
CA VAL A 53 4.54 34.59 13.37
C VAL A 53 5.64 33.64 13.85
N GLN A 54 5.88 33.60 15.16
CA GLN A 54 6.88 32.71 15.75
C GLN A 54 6.59 31.24 15.41
N ARG A 55 5.33 30.80 15.55
CA ARG A 55 4.94 29.42 15.21
C ARG A 55 5.17 29.11 13.74
N LYS A 56 4.95 30.06 12.83
CA LYS A 56 5.26 29.89 11.40
C LYS A 56 6.76 29.69 11.19
N VAL A 57 7.58 30.55 11.78
CA VAL A 57 9.05 30.49 11.69
C VAL A 57 9.57 29.17 12.27
N ASP A 58 9.17 28.83 13.49
CA ASP A 58 9.59 27.60 14.17
C ASP A 58 9.19 26.36 13.37
N THR A 59 7.97 26.33 12.82
CA THR A 59 7.49 25.21 12.01
C THR A 59 8.33 25.04 10.75
N VAL A 60 8.63 26.13 10.04
CA VAL A 60 9.47 26.09 8.83
C VAL A 60 10.90 25.67 9.17
N GLN A 61 11.48 26.22 10.23
CA GLN A 61 12.83 25.85 10.66
C GLN A 61 12.91 24.39 11.12
N ALA A 62 11.93 23.91 11.87
CA ALA A 62 11.86 22.52 12.30
C ALA A 62 11.69 21.58 11.09
N PHE A 63 10.81 21.93 10.15
CA PHE A 63 10.64 21.18 8.90
C PHE A 63 11.95 21.14 8.09
N LEU A 64 12.61 22.28 7.88
CA LEU A 64 13.88 22.35 7.17
C LEU A 64 14.96 21.53 7.88
N LYS A 65 15.06 21.63 9.20
CA LYS A 65 16.03 20.86 9.98
C LYS A 65 15.80 19.36 9.83
N ALA A 66 14.55 18.90 9.92
CA ALA A 66 14.20 17.51 9.70
C ALA A 66 14.53 17.08 8.26
N PHE A 67 14.18 17.89 7.25
CA PHE A 67 14.46 17.56 5.86
C PHE A 67 15.96 17.42 5.53
N HIS A 68 16.84 18.06 6.31
CA HIS A 68 18.30 17.91 6.16
C HIS A 68 18.89 16.82 7.08
N ASP A 69 18.07 16.18 7.92
CA ASP A 69 18.45 15.04 8.75
C ASP A 69 17.85 13.76 8.17
N GLU A 70 18.66 13.00 7.43
CA GLU A 70 18.28 11.74 6.81
C GLU A 70 17.65 10.75 7.80
N GLU A 71 18.08 10.78 9.07
CA GLU A 71 17.52 9.93 10.10
C GLU A 71 16.05 10.25 10.38
N THR A 72 15.54 11.46 10.08
CA THR A 72 14.14 11.84 10.34
C THR A 72 13.20 11.49 9.19
N MET A 73 13.75 11.20 8.00
CA MET A 73 12.95 11.04 6.80
C MET A 73 12.59 9.58 6.56
N GLU A 74 11.39 9.31 6.06
CA GLU A 74 10.95 7.96 5.70
C GLU A 74 11.58 7.52 4.37
N ILE A 75 12.89 7.29 4.37
CA ILE A 75 13.68 6.99 3.17
C ILE A 75 14.24 5.57 3.16
N ALA A 76 14.22 4.86 4.29
CA ALA A 76 14.69 3.49 4.39
C ALA A 76 13.50 2.52 4.45
N ALA A 77 13.65 1.30 3.92
CA ALA A 77 12.58 0.30 3.92
C ALA A 77 12.81 -0.77 5.00
N CYS A 78 11.74 -1.16 5.69
CA CYS A 78 11.77 -2.35 6.54
C CYS A 78 11.73 -3.63 5.68
N SER A 79 12.63 -4.58 5.90
CA SER A 79 12.66 -5.83 5.11
C SER A 79 11.42 -6.71 5.28
N VAL A 80 10.66 -6.52 6.35
CA VAL A 80 9.48 -7.35 6.70
C VAL A 80 8.17 -6.77 6.17
N CYS A 81 7.89 -5.50 6.45
CA CYS A 81 6.65 -4.84 6.02
C CYS A 81 6.80 -4.05 4.74
N TYR A 82 8.03 -3.85 4.24
CA TYR A 82 8.36 -3.08 3.04
C TYR A 82 7.89 -1.62 3.05
N LEU A 83 7.35 -1.15 4.19
CA LEU A 83 6.98 0.24 4.39
C LEU A 83 8.24 1.09 4.55
N GLN A 84 8.19 2.29 3.99
CA GLN A 84 9.18 3.33 4.25
C GLN A 84 9.13 3.72 5.72
N ARG A 85 10.31 3.86 6.31
CA ARG A 85 10.55 4.14 7.72
C ARG A 85 11.72 5.10 7.83
N ARG A 86 11.77 5.79 8.96
CA ARG A 86 12.92 6.58 9.34
C ARG A 86 14.07 5.64 9.66
N PRO A 87 15.31 5.90 9.20
CA PRO A 87 16.46 5.06 9.54
C PRO A 87 16.58 4.81 11.06
N ARG A 88 16.36 5.84 11.88
CA ARG A 88 16.31 5.73 13.35
C ARG A 88 15.27 4.76 13.92
N ASP A 89 14.23 4.43 13.16
CA ASP A 89 13.16 3.50 13.58
C ASP A 89 13.44 2.06 13.12
N LEU A 90 14.58 1.81 12.46
CA LEU A 90 15.03 0.51 11.98
C LEU A 90 16.16 -0.02 12.86
N VAL A 91 16.10 -1.31 13.13
CA VAL A 91 17.20 -2.05 13.77
C VAL A 91 17.71 -3.11 12.83
N CYS A 92 19.04 -3.18 12.71
CA CYS A 92 19.72 -4.24 12.00
C CYS A 92 19.78 -5.48 12.88
N VAL A 93 19.06 -6.52 12.50
CA VAL A 93 18.96 -7.76 13.28
C VAL A 93 19.26 -8.97 12.41
N ASP A 94 19.85 -10.01 13.02
CA ASP A 94 19.92 -11.33 12.40
C ASP A 94 18.50 -11.89 12.26
N TRP A 95 17.98 -11.91 11.03
CA TRP A 95 16.60 -12.29 10.77
C TRP A 95 16.31 -13.75 11.12
N ARG A 96 17.31 -14.63 11.06
CA ARG A 96 17.16 -16.06 11.41
C ARG A 96 16.85 -16.23 12.90
N ARG A 97 17.35 -15.31 13.73
CA ARG A 97 17.11 -15.28 15.17
C ARG A 97 15.92 -14.42 15.56
N ALA A 98 15.68 -13.34 14.81
CA ALA A 98 14.62 -12.38 15.11
C ALA A 98 13.23 -12.88 14.72
N VAL A 99 13.11 -13.78 13.73
CA VAL A 99 11.83 -14.33 13.29
C VAL A 99 11.57 -15.68 13.96
N PRO A 100 10.55 -15.80 14.83
CA PRO A 100 10.19 -17.06 15.50
C PRO A 100 9.95 -18.20 14.51
N HIS A 101 10.44 -19.40 14.82
CA HIS A 101 10.34 -20.58 13.95
C HIS A 101 8.88 -20.96 13.64
N GLU A 102 7.96 -20.69 14.57
CA GLU A 102 6.53 -21.00 14.45
C GLU A 102 5.86 -20.17 13.35
N ILE A 103 6.34 -18.96 13.09
CA ILE A 103 5.75 -18.05 12.09
C ILE A 103 6.49 -18.06 10.75
N GLN A 104 7.69 -18.65 10.67
CA GLN A 104 8.46 -18.76 9.43
C GLN A 104 7.67 -19.41 8.26
N PRO A 105 6.89 -20.50 8.46
CA PRO A 105 6.10 -21.09 7.38
C PRO A 105 5.05 -20.13 6.81
N ILE A 106 4.41 -19.33 7.67
CA ILE A 106 3.42 -18.33 7.26
C ILE A 106 4.09 -17.24 6.43
N MET A 107 5.33 -16.90 6.77
CA MET A 107 6.11 -15.84 6.12
C MET A 107 7.01 -16.36 4.99
N ALA A 108 6.89 -17.62 4.57
CA ALA A 108 7.79 -18.27 3.62
C ALA A 108 7.88 -17.53 2.27
N GLY A 109 6.79 -16.91 1.81
CA GLY A 109 6.78 -16.11 0.59
C GLY A 109 7.77 -14.93 0.64
N VAL A 110 7.81 -14.24 1.78
CA VAL A 110 8.67 -13.08 2.04
C VAL A 110 10.10 -13.53 2.34
N LEU A 111 10.26 -14.45 3.28
CA LEU A 111 11.56 -14.93 3.76
C LEU A 111 12.34 -15.68 2.68
N GLY A 112 11.68 -16.34 1.73
CA GLY A 112 12.36 -17.06 0.66
C GLY A 112 13.04 -16.16 -0.38
N CYS A 113 13.18 -14.85 -0.18
CA CYS A 113 13.93 -13.98 -1.09
C CYS A 113 15.36 -13.78 -0.60
N ARG A 114 16.33 -14.43 -1.25
CA ARG A 114 17.75 -14.35 -0.90
C ARG A 114 18.37 -12.95 -0.99
N ARG A 115 17.74 -12.02 -1.73
CA ARG A 115 18.18 -10.61 -1.78
C ARG A 115 17.67 -9.78 -0.60
N CYS A 116 16.49 -10.09 -0.08
CA CYS A 116 15.93 -9.40 1.10
C CYS A 116 16.37 -10.08 2.41
N PHE A 117 16.54 -11.40 2.38
CA PHE A 117 16.86 -12.27 3.50
C PHE A 117 17.98 -13.23 3.06
N PRO A 118 19.24 -12.75 3.01
CA PRO A 118 20.38 -13.59 2.67
C PRO A 118 20.58 -14.66 3.75
N GLU A 119 20.95 -15.86 3.31
CA GLU A 119 21.19 -17.04 4.17
C GLU A 119 22.68 -17.21 4.50
N GLU A 120 23.56 -16.48 3.82
CA GLU A 120 25.02 -16.60 4.00
C GLU A 120 25.45 -16.11 5.39
N ASP A 121 26.44 -16.80 5.96
CA ASP A 121 26.94 -16.51 7.30
C ASP A 121 27.71 -15.19 7.32
N GLY A 122 27.27 -14.29 8.22
CA GLY A 122 27.76 -12.92 8.31
C GLY A 122 26.90 -11.87 7.60
N GLU A 123 25.97 -12.28 6.71
CA GLU A 123 25.12 -11.36 5.94
C GLU A 123 23.63 -11.38 6.32
N ALA A 124 23.21 -12.28 7.20
CA ALA A 124 21.80 -12.41 7.64
C ALA A 124 21.25 -11.22 8.46
N VAL A 125 21.95 -10.09 8.47
CA VAL A 125 21.56 -8.87 9.16
C VAL A 125 20.70 -8.02 8.23
N VAL A 126 19.45 -7.78 8.61
CA VAL A 126 18.50 -7.00 7.81
C VAL A 126 17.84 -5.90 8.65
N PRO A 127 17.47 -4.75 8.05
CA PRO A 127 16.77 -3.69 8.76
C PRO A 127 15.30 -4.07 8.99
N ILE A 128 14.90 -4.10 10.26
CA ILE A 128 13.51 -4.36 10.68
C ILE A 128 13.03 -3.20 11.53
N CYS A 129 11.82 -2.70 11.29
CA CYS A 129 11.29 -1.62 12.10
C CYS A 129 10.86 -2.08 13.49
N HIS A 130 10.91 -1.18 14.47
CA HIS A 130 10.52 -1.48 15.86
C HIS A 130 9.12 -2.08 15.99
N THR A 131 8.17 -1.69 15.12
CA THR A 131 6.81 -2.25 15.12
C THR A 131 6.79 -3.73 14.71
N CYS A 132 7.53 -4.11 13.67
CA CYS A 132 7.65 -5.50 13.25
C CYS A 132 8.40 -6.32 14.30
N GLN A 133 9.50 -5.81 14.82
CA GLN A 133 10.28 -6.46 15.88
C GLN A 133 9.41 -6.73 17.12
N ALA A 134 8.73 -5.72 17.64
CA ALA A 134 7.86 -5.86 18.81
C ALA A 134 6.69 -6.85 18.58
N THR A 135 6.33 -7.13 17.33
CA THR A 135 5.31 -8.12 16.98
C THR A 135 5.90 -9.53 16.91
N PHE A 136 7.11 -9.69 16.38
CA PHE A 136 7.88 -10.92 16.44
C PHE A 136 8.21 -11.34 17.88
N ASP A 137 8.56 -10.40 18.75
CA ASP A 137 8.79 -10.66 20.18
C ASP A 137 7.55 -11.25 20.89
N ARG A 138 6.35 -11.04 20.30
CA ARG A 138 5.07 -11.59 20.79
C ARG A 138 4.67 -12.88 20.06
N GLY A 139 5.51 -13.42 19.19
CA GLY A 139 5.23 -14.63 18.40
C GLY A 139 4.14 -14.43 17.35
N ARG A 140 3.92 -13.20 16.86
CA ARG A 140 2.87 -12.89 15.88
C ARG A 140 3.46 -12.40 14.56
N VAL A 141 2.69 -12.57 13.49
CA VAL A 141 3.00 -11.95 12.19
C VAL A 141 2.61 -10.47 12.26
N PRO A 142 3.49 -9.53 11.87
CA PRO A 142 3.15 -8.12 11.82
C PRO A 142 1.98 -7.86 10.85
N ASP A 143 0.98 -7.10 11.27
CA ASP A 143 -0.24 -6.86 10.46
C ASP A 143 0.08 -6.20 9.10
N ALA A 144 1.10 -5.33 9.08
CA ALA A 144 1.59 -4.68 7.88
C ALA A 144 2.55 -5.55 7.05
N CYS A 145 2.81 -6.80 7.45
CA CYS A 145 3.73 -7.67 6.72
C CYS A 145 3.12 -8.12 5.40
N LEU A 146 3.96 -8.19 4.36
CA LEU A 146 3.58 -8.72 3.06
C LEU A 146 3.00 -10.14 3.15
N GLY A 147 3.43 -10.96 4.12
CA GLY A 147 2.91 -12.31 4.33
C GLY A 147 1.44 -12.39 4.76
N SER A 148 0.90 -11.33 5.39
CA SER A 148 -0.51 -11.26 5.80
C SER A 148 -1.41 -10.55 4.80
N THR A 149 -0.86 -9.74 3.88
CA THR A 149 -1.66 -8.79 3.08
C THR A 149 -1.39 -8.81 1.58
N MET A 150 -0.27 -9.39 1.11
CA MET A 150 0.06 -9.40 -0.32
C MET A 150 0.54 -10.78 -0.79
N LEU A 151 -0.25 -11.39 -1.69
CA LEU A 151 0.13 -12.60 -2.45
C LEU A 151 1.36 -12.36 -3.35
N ILE A 152 1.69 -11.10 -3.61
CA ILE A 152 2.85 -10.68 -4.39
C ILE A 152 3.96 -10.34 -3.38
N GLY A 153 5.08 -11.07 -3.45
CA GLY A 153 6.21 -10.92 -2.54
C GLY A 153 6.94 -9.57 -2.69
N CYS A 154 8.25 -9.55 -2.40
CA CYS A 154 9.07 -8.35 -2.58
C CYS A 154 9.32 -8.01 -4.06
N GLU A 155 9.81 -6.80 -4.34
CA GLU A 155 10.21 -6.34 -5.69
C GLU A 155 11.14 -7.33 -6.42
N HIS A 156 12.05 -7.98 -5.69
CA HIS A 156 12.95 -8.98 -6.27
C HIS A 156 12.24 -10.23 -6.79
N LYS A 157 11.11 -10.59 -6.18
CA LYS A 157 10.24 -11.69 -6.61
C LYS A 157 9.09 -11.21 -7.49
N TYR A 158 8.92 -9.91 -7.67
CA TYR A 158 7.84 -9.36 -8.45
C TYR A 158 7.95 -9.86 -9.91
N PRO A 159 6.89 -10.46 -10.48
CA PRO A 159 6.97 -11.08 -11.80
C PRO A 159 7.35 -10.07 -12.86
N LYS A 160 8.33 -10.39 -13.71
CA LYS A 160 8.78 -9.48 -14.78
C LYS A 160 7.67 -9.19 -15.78
N GLU A 161 6.73 -10.13 -15.97
CA GLU A 161 5.58 -10.04 -16.86
C GLU A 161 4.56 -8.99 -16.40
N LEU A 162 4.53 -8.69 -15.09
CA LEU A 162 3.66 -7.67 -14.51
C LEU A 162 4.39 -6.33 -14.30
N ARG A 163 5.70 -6.27 -14.55
CA ARG A 163 6.47 -5.01 -14.40
C ARG A 163 6.16 -4.08 -15.56
N ASP A 164 6.24 -2.78 -15.26
CA ASP A 164 6.20 -1.71 -16.24
C ASP A 164 4.93 -1.68 -17.11
N LEU A 165 3.83 -2.28 -16.63
CA LEU A 165 2.52 -2.11 -17.26
C LEU A 165 2.09 -0.65 -17.12
N THR A 166 1.51 -0.08 -18.18
CA THR A 166 0.92 1.24 -18.10
C THR A 166 -0.37 1.18 -17.28
N PRO A 167 -0.82 2.28 -16.65
CA PRO A 167 -2.10 2.28 -15.93
C PRO A 167 -3.29 1.83 -16.79
N LEU A 168 -3.22 2.05 -18.12
CA LEU A 168 -4.23 1.56 -19.05
C LEU A 168 -4.14 0.04 -19.26
N GLU A 169 -2.93 -0.51 -19.36
CA GLU A 169 -2.70 -1.96 -19.46
C GLU A 169 -3.13 -2.68 -18.19
N GLU A 170 -2.76 -2.18 -17.01
CA GLU A 170 -3.21 -2.69 -15.71
C GLU A 170 -4.74 -2.70 -15.62
N LYS A 171 -5.39 -1.63 -16.09
CA LYS A 171 -6.85 -1.50 -16.09
C LYS A 171 -7.54 -2.49 -17.03
N LEU A 172 -6.89 -2.87 -18.14
CA LEU A 172 -7.45 -3.85 -19.08
C LEU A 172 -7.38 -5.28 -18.56
N ILE A 173 -6.37 -5.59 -17.74
CA ILE A 173 -6.20 -6.93 -17.16
C ILE A 173 -6.79 -7.04 -15.75
N SER A 174 -7.19 -5.93 -15.12
CA SER A 174 -7.74 -5.96 -13.77
C SER A 174 -9.16 -6.52 -13.74
N LEU A 175 -9.42 -7.48 -12.84
CA LEU A 175 -10.78 -7.96 -12.53
C LEU A 175 -11.67 -6.90 -11.86
N ASN A 176 -11.07 -5.91 -11.18
CA ASN A 176 -11.76 -4.87 -10.44
C ASN A 176 -11.38 -3.47 -10.98
N THR A 177 -12.38 -2.64 -11.30
CA THR A 177 -12.22 -1.29 -11.87
C THR A 177 -12.41 -0.15 -10.86
N ALA A 178 -12.53 -0.45 -9.56
CA ALA A 178 -12.85 0.53 -8.50
C ALA A 178 -11.74 1.56 -8.18
N TYR A 179 -10.69 1.65 -8.99
CA TYR A 179 -9.57 2.57 -8.79
C TYR A 179 -9.44 3.54 -9.98
N GLY A 180 -9.26 4.82 -9.66
CA GLY A 180 -9.06 5.89 -10.63
C GLY A 180 -7.66 6.49 -10.50
N PHE A 181 -7.09 6.89 -11.63
CA PHE A 181 -5.81 7.60 -11.66
C PHE A 181 -5.97 8.96 -12.31
N ILE A 182 -5.32 9.96 -11.73
CA ILE A 182 -5.17 11.29 -12.33
C ILE A 182 -3.69 11.47 -12.65
N THR A 183 -3.37 11.53 -13.94
CA THR A 183 -2.00 11.71 -14.42
C THR A 183 -1.88 13.03 -15.14
N LYS A 184 -0.97 13.90 -14.68
CA LYS A 184 -0.60 15.13 -15.40
C LYS A 184 0.56 14.82 -16.35
N PHE A 185 0.38 15.17 -17.62
CA PHE A 185 1.38 14.98 -18.66
C PHE A 185 1.62 16.30 -19.42
N ASN A 186 2.89 16.61 -19.68
CA ASN A 186 3.27 17.80 -20.44
C ASN A 186 3.88 17.37 -21.78
N ILE A 187 3.41 17.95 -22.87
CA ILE A 187 3.93 17.71 -24.21
C ILE A 187 4.94 18.83 -24.54
N GLN A 188 6.23 18.50 -24.59
CA GLN A 188 7.26 19.42 -25.11
C GLN A 188 7.68 18.96 -26.51
N ARG A 189 7.55 19.83 -27.53
CA ARG A 189 7.84 19.47 -28.94
C ARG A 189 9.33 19.30 -29.25
N SER A 190 10.23 19.86 -28.43
CA SER A 190 11.68 19.91 -28.68
C SER A 190 12.51 18.91 -27.88
N GLN A 191 11.91 18.22 -26.91
CA GLN A 191 12.54 17.15 -26.16
C GLN A 191 11.54 16.00 -26.07
N GLN A 192 11.97 14.78 -26.39
CA GLN A 192 11.24 13.61 -25.92
C GLN A 192 11.25 13.69 -24.40
N THR A 193 10.14 14.13 -23.79
CA THR A 193 10.02 14.14 -22.35
C THR A 193 10.27 12.71 -21.88
N GLY A 194 11.39 12.54 -21.17
CA GLY A 194 11.77 11.29 -20.55
C GLY A 194 10.72 10.88 -19.50
N PRO A 195 10.73 9.60 -19.08
CA PRO A 195 9.73 9.04 -18.19
C PRO A 195 9.88 9.50 -16.73
N THR A 196 10.43 10.69 -16.49
CA THR A 196 10.55 11.26 -15.14
C THR A 196 9.21 11.80 -14.68
N TYR A 197 8.38 10.83 -14.33
CA TYR A 197 7.23 10.80 -13.43
C TYR A 197 7.27 11.96 -12.43
N ARG A 198 6.52 13.04 -12.70
CA ARG A 198 6.35 14.14 -11.73
C ARG A 198 4.89 14.24 -11.32
N LYS A 199 4.65 13.63 -10.15
CA LYS A 199 3.53 13.82 -9.21
C LYS A 199 2.21 13.14 -9.59
N HIS A 200 2.03 11.96 -9.00
CA HIS A 200 0.73 11.36 -8.75
C HIS A 200 0.14 12.02 -7.51
N VAL A 201 -1.09 12.53 -7.62
CA VAL A 201 -1.93 12.64 -6.44
C VAL A 201 -2.65 11.30 -6.34
N ALA A 202 -2.00 10.33 -5.69
CA ALA A 202 -2.65 9.10 -5.27
C ALA A 202 -3.44 9.44 -3.99
N GLY A 203 -4.76 9.56 -4.12
CA GLY A 203 -5.67 9.72 -2.99
C GLY A 203 -6.72 8.62 -3.04
N HIS A 204 -7.29 8.27 -1.89
CA HIS A 204 -8.48 7.42 -1.87
C HIS A 204 -9.62 8.15 -2.60
N ILE A 205 -9.98 7.66 -3.78
CA ILE A 205 -11.20 8.10 -4.46
C ILE A 205 -12.32 7.29 -3.85
N THR A 206 -13.18 7.94 -3.05
CA THR A 206 -14.37 7.29 -2.49
C THR A 206 -15.42 7.19 -3.59
N VAL A 207 -15.66 5.98 -4.10
CA VAL A 207 -16.68 5.72 -5.11
C VAL A 207 -17.85 4.97 -4.46
N PHE A 208 -19.06 5.51 -4.58
CA PHE A 208 -20.33 4.81 -4.40
C PHE A 208 -21.17 5.03 -5.67
N PRO A 209 -21.98 4.09 -6.18
CA PRO A 209 -22.12 2.66 -5.83
C PRO A 209 -21.14 1.80 -6.62
N ASN A 210 -20.62 0.75 -5.99
CA ASN A 210 -19.75 -0.23 -6.63
C ASN A 210 -20.64 -1.32 -7.26
N ASP A 211 -20.47 -1.59 -8.56
CA ASP A 211 -21.15 -2.70 -9.23
C ASP A 211 -20.43 -4.00 -8.85
N VAL A 212 -20.82 -4.55 -7.70
CA VAL A 212 -20.24 -5.78 -7.12
C VAL A 212 -20.50 -6.99 -8.00
N GLU A 213 -21.56 -6.98 -8.82
CA GLU A 213 -21.86 -8.07 -9.77
C GLU A 213 -20.88 -8.05 -10.96
N SER A 214 -20.56 -6.87 -11.51
CA SER A 214 -19.54 -6.74 -12.57
C SER A 214 -18.12 -7.06 -12.09
N LEU A 215 -17.87 -6.94 -10.78
CA LEU A 215 -16.58 -7.21 -10.13
C LEU A 215 -16.10 -8.66 -10.30
N ALA A 216 -17.04 -9.57 -10.56
CA ALA A 216 -16.80 -11.00 -10.80
C ALA A 216 -16.87 -11.35 -12.30
N SER A 217 -16.57 -10.41 -13.20
CA SER A 217 -16.50 -10.72 -14.63
C SER A 217 -15.34 -11.67 -14.91
N LYS A 218 -15.67 -12.87 -15.38
CA LYS A 218 -14.69 -13.85 -15.90
C LYS A 218 -14.17 -13.48 -17.29
N ILE A 219 -14.72 -12.44 -17.91
CA ILE A 219 -14.36 -11.99 -19.26
C ILE A 219 -13.57 -10.69 -19.15
N LEU A 220 -12.34 -10.72 -19.70
CA LEU A 220 -11.46 -9.57 -19.85
C LEU A 220 -11.20 -9.29 -21.35
N PRO A 221 -10.97 -8.02 -21.73
CA PRO A 221 -11.26 -6.83 -20.94
C PRO A 221 -12.77 -6.64 -20.77
N HIS A 222 -13.21 -5.81 -19.82
CA HIS A 222 -14.58 -5.31 -19.85
C HIS A 222 -14.86 -4.67 -21.23
N PRO A 223 -16.11 -4.72 -21.74
CA PRO A 223 -16.43 -4.23 -23.08
C PRO A 223 -15.73 -2.92 -23.37
N LEU A 224 -14.91 -2.84 -24.43
CA LEU A 224 -14.03 -1.68 -24.65
C LEU A 224 -14.81 -0.35 -24.62
N VAL A 225 -16.07 -0.38 -25.05
CA VAL A 225 -17.01 0.75 -24.98
C VAL A 225 -17.22 1.25 -23.54
N SER A 226 -17.33 0.38 -22.54
CA SER A 226 -17.44 0.78 -21.13
C SER A 226 -16.10 1.26 -20.59
N THR A 227 -15.00 0.58 -20.91
CA THR A 227 -13.65 0.98 -20.48
C THR A 227 -13.27 2.37 -20.99
N LEU A 228 -13.58 2.68 -22.26
CA LEU A 228 -13.32 3.98 -22.86
C LEU A 228 -14.13 5.11 -22.22
N LYS A 229 -15.37 4.84 -21.74
CA LYS A 229 -16.17 5.84 -21.00
C LYS A 229 -15.52 6.25 -19.68
N GLN A 230 -14.67 5.40 -19.11
CA GLN A 230 -13.99 5.67 -17.84
C GLN A 230 -12.68 6.45 -18.02
N VAL A 231 -12.20 6.62 -19.27
CA VAL A 231 -10.98 7.39 -19.56
C VAL A 231 -11.36 8.81 -19.94
N HIS A 232 -11.04 9.76 -19.07
CA HIS A 232 -11.25 11.18 -19.31
C HIS A 232 -9.92 11.89 -19.54
N VAL A 233 -9.79 12.53 -20.70
CA VAL A 233 -8.60 13.33 -21.06
C VAL A 233 -8.99 14.79 -21.06
N ILE A 234 -8.44 15.55 -20.10
CA ILE A 234 -8.58 17.00 -20.05
C ILE A 234 -7.30 17.60 -20.63
N TRP A 235 -7.45 18.39 -21.71
CA TRP A 235 -6.35 19.08 -22.34
C TRP A 235 -6.36 20.57 -21.98
N THR A 236 -5.20 21.10 -21.64
CA THR A 236 -4.98 22.52 -21.39
C THR A 236 -3.83 23.03 -22.26
N GLY A 237 -4.16 23.76 -23.33
CA GLY A 237 -3.16 24.28 -24.27
C GLY A 237 -3.79 24.85 -25.53
N LEU A 238 -2.98 25.59 -26.31
CA LEU A 238 -3.43 26.26 -27.54
C LEU A 238 -3.78 25.28 -28.68
N GLU A 239 -3.04 24.18 -28.77
CA GLU A 239 -3.21 23.18 -29.84
C GLU A 239 -3.58 21.82 -29.26
N ARG A 240 -4.55 21.13 -29.86
CA ARG A 240 -4.95 19.78 -29.45
C ARG A 240 -3.80 18.79 -29.72
N PRO A 241 -3.49 17.86 -28.79
CA PRO A 241 -2.44 16.88 -28.98
C PRO A 241 -2.80 15.88 -30.08
N ALA A 242 -1.79 15.46 -30.84
CA ALA A 242 -1.92 14.40 -31.82
C ALA A 242 -1.87 13.01 -31.13
N PRO A 243 -2.40 11.94 -31.76
CA PRO A 243 -2.37 10.59 -31.19
C PRO A 243 -0.97 10.12 -30.77
N ARG A 244 0.07 10.49 -31.54
CA ARG A 244 1.48 10.20 -31.24
C ARG A 244 1.97 10.85 -29.96
N ASP A 245 1.40 11.99 -29.56
CA ASP A 245 1.86 12.75 -28.41
C ASP A 245 1.35 12.13 -27.09
N VAL A 246 0.24 11.39 -27.16
CA VAL A 246 -0.41 10.73 -26.01
C VAL A 246 -0.28 9.20 -26.04
N SER A 247 0.33 8.63 -27.09
CA SER A 247 0.46 7.18 -27.27
C SER A 247 1.17 6.51 -26.11
N LYS A 248 2.17 7.16 -25.51
CA LYS A 248 2.86 6.63 -24.32
C LYS A 248 1.95 6.37 -23.12
N LEU A 249 0.81 7.05 -23.04
CA LEU A 249 -0.15 6.93 -21.93
C LEU A 249 -1.40 6.14 -22.32
N LEU A 250 -1.86 6.31 -23.56
CA LEU A 250 -3.15 5.81 -24.03
C LEU A 250 -3.04 4.65 -25.03
N SER A 251 -1.83 4.29 -25.44
CA SER A 251 -1.60 3.08 -26.23
C SER A 251 -1.33 1.89 -25.32
N VAL A 252 -1.70 0.73 -25.82
CA VAL A 252 -1.61 -0.56 -25.15
C VAL A 252 -0.66 -1.42 -25.96
N ARG A 253 0.22 -2.17 -25.30
CA ARG A 253 1.12 -3.13 -25.93
C ARG A 253 0.50 -4.53 -25.83
N PRO A 254 0.00 -5.12 -26.94
CA PRO A 254 -0.68 -6.41 -26.85
C PRO A 254 0.23 -7.54 -26.37
N GLY A 255 1.52 -7.50 -26.73
CA GLY A 255 2.51 -8.44 -26.22
C GLY A 255 2.68 -8.38 -24.69
N ALA A 256 2.64 -7.17 -24.09
CA ALA A 256 2.73 -7.01 -22.65
C ALA A 256 1.47 -7.57 -21.95
N LEU A 257 0.28 -7.29 -22.50
CA LEU A 257 -0.97 -7.86 -22.00
C LEU A 257 -0.97 -9.40 -22.06
N ARG A 258 -0.53 -9.97 -23.18
CA ARG A 258 -0.44 -11.43 -23.38
C ARG A 258 0.47 -12.06 -22.33
N SER A 259 1.67 -11.52 -22.14
CA SER A 259 2.62 -12.02 -21.15
C SER A 259 2.07 -11.88 -19.72
N ALA A 260 1.47 -10.74 -19.38
CA ALA A 260 0.89 -10.50 -18.06
C ALA A 260 -0.27 -11.45 -17.76
N LEU A 261 -1.24 -11.58 -18.68
CA LEU A 261 -2.39 -12.47 -18.53
C LEU A 261 -1.99 -13.94 -18.48
N GLY A 262 -1.05 -14.37 -19.33
CA GLY A 262 -0.53 -15.74 -19.29
C GLY A 262 0.16 -16.07 -17.95
N TRP A 263 0.89 -15.11 -17.39
CA TRP A 263 1.45 -15.25 -16.05
C TRP A 263 0.37 -15.33 -14.97
N LEU A 264 -0.64 -14.46 -15.04
CA LEU A 264 -1.76 -14.43 -14.08
C LEU A 264 -2.58 -15.72 -14.12
N LEU A 265 -2.89 -16.26 -15.30
CA LEU A 265 -3.60 -17.54 -15.45
C LEU A 265 -2.87 -18.70 -14.77
N SER A 266 -1.54 -18.71 -14.84
CA SER A 266 -0.72 -19.80 -14.32
C SER A 266 -0.42 -19.67 -12.82
N HIS A 267 -0.44 -18.46 -12.26
CA HIS A 267 0.02 -18.20 -10.89
C HIS A 267 -1.05 -17.60 -9.96
N ASN A 268 -2.19 -17.13 -10.48
CA ASN A 268 -3.25 -16.50 -9.71
C ASN A 268 -4.59 -17.20 -9.94
N HIS A 269 -5.07 -17.90 -8.92
CA HIS A 269 -6.34 -18.63 -8.96
C HIS A 269 -7.56 -17.77 -9.31
N LEU A 270 -7.53 -16.45 -9.04
CA LEU A 270 -8.61 -15.54 -9.41
C LEU A 270 -8.77 -15.40 -10.93
N TYR A 271 -7.71 -15.66 -11.68
CA TYR A 271 -7.69 -15.57 -13.14
C TYR A 271 -7.94 -16.91 -13.81
N ALA A 272 -8.08 -18.01 -13.06
CA ALA A 272 -8.12 -19.38 -13.61
C ALA A 272 -9.22 -19.59 -14.67
N ASP A 273 -10.36 -18.89 -14.54
CA ASP A 273 -11.49 -18.99 -15.46
C ASP A 273 -11.50 -17.90 -16.56
N VAL A 274 -10.47 -17.05 -16.65
CA VAL A 274 -10.40 -16.00 -17.65
C VAL A 274 -10.09 -16.60 -19.02
N ILE A 275 -10.95 -16.32 -20.00
CA ILE A 275 -10.77 -16.76 -21.38
C ILE A 275 -10.04 -15.66 -22.17
N ILE A 276 -8.85 -15.97 -22.68
CA ILE A 276 -8.10 -15.08 -23.57
C ILE A 276 -8.51 -15.34 -25.01
N ASN A 277 -9.04 -14.30 -25.68
CA ASN A 277 -9.25 -14.34 -27.13
C ASN A 277 -7.94 -14.02 -27.87
N GLU A 278 -7.22 -15.06 -28.29
CA GLU A 278 -5.95 -14.89 -29.02
C GLU A 278 -6.09 -14.21 -30.39
N HIS A 279 -7.29 -14.15 -30.96
CA HIS A 279 -7.52 -13.47 -32.25
C HIS A 279 -7.66 -11.94 -32.10
N GLU A 280 -8.04 -11.46 -30.92
CA GLU A 280 -8.23 -10.03 -30.63
C GLU A 280 -7.07 -9.41 -29.84
N MET A 281 -6.04 -10.21 -29.51
CA MET A 281 -4.78 -9.77 -28.89
C MET A 281 -3.67 -9.53 -29.91
#